data_AF-A0A0A1UCJ0-F1
#
_entry.id   AF-A0A0A1UCJ0-F1
#
_cell.length_a   1.000
_cell.length_b   1.000
_cell.length_c   1.000
_cell.angle_alpha   90.00
_cell.angle_beta   90.00
_cell.angle_gamma   90.00
#
_symmetry.space_group_name_H-M   'P 1'
#
loop_
_entity.id
_entity.type
_entity.pdbx_description
1 polymer ?
#
loop_
_entity_poly.entity_id
_entity_poly.type
_entity_poly.pdbx_seq_one_letter_code
_entity_poly.pdbx_strand_id
1 'polypeptide(L)'
;MTRLEPFYLRNVVLYLPKLSDLINFVCINKKSCDVSESLYINPFNLPQSIPIQKIVTLFPKLETLYLPYEVDYNLSFLENLGTFIIELRRNYKTQKSQGPSKSVTSLLSTEWFPKRVRKLRIFEEEVHTFADNISKYVQLKTVTFGFKGNDCMEDFMKIITHKTLRTVTFSTAACNANLISAIDFSDLSDTQFNIQFFAAVNSELSIEDVQKLSKLFPNVCVYISYLSDIILDPLYKTKNITYLPFLSEKELYRTVTKVLNKNFNDKNLFSFIQKALPKELQVVKDFTQQDDKTSVIKVDFTNLKEEFCMEIVVLYKVRFVELIMPKTVKILKMKSVKGAVKALACKLEDVKIIKHGRDKVEIECENIKKYKCDRSRVDMVYKGKKYLNTFFMAVGEGLSYDISVTETSKLVLLRKGEKVGQLVFCGKVCLNDTTFVVNDVKVFNYRF
;
A
#
# COMPACT_ATOMS: atom_id res chain seq x y z
N MET A 1 21.10 -41.24 -6.61
CA MET A 1 20.55 -40.03 -7.26
C MET A 1 19.03 -40.01 -7.41
N THR A 2 18.34 -41.15 -7.48
CA THR A 2 16.87 -41.27 -7.69
C THR A 2 15.95 -40.77 -6.56
N ARG A 3 16.45 -40.52 -5.35
CA ARG A 3 15.62 -40.04 -4.22
C ARG A 3 15.37 -38.52 -4.21
N LEU A 4 16.25 -37.73 -4.82
CA LEU A 4 16.15 -36.27 -4.82
C LEU A 4 15.40 -35.73 -6.04
N GLU A 5 15.38 -36.47 -7.15
CA GLU A 5 14.73 -36.07 -8.40
C GLU A 5 13.25 -35.68 -8.20
N PRO A 6 12.40 -36.45 -7.49
CA PRO A 6 11.02 -36.04 -7.21
C PRO A 6 10.92 -34.74 -6.36
N PHE A 7 11.85 -34.51 -5.44
CA PHE A 7 11.89 -33.28 -4.64
C PHE A 7 12.24 -32.06 -5.50
N TYR A 8 13.22 -32.18 -6.39
CA TYR A 8 13.57 -31.11 -7.33
C TYR A 8 12.41 -30.80 -8.28
N LEU A 9 11.79 -31.83 -8.87
CA LEU A 9 10.65 -31.66 -9.77
C LEU A 9 9.46 -30.99 -9.06
N ARG A 10 9.16 -31.35 -7.80
CA ARG A 10 8.14 -30.66 -7.00
C ARG A 10 8.43 -29.18 -6.81
N ASN A 11 9.68 -28.83 -6.48
CA ASN A 11 10.08 -27.43 -6.36
C ASN A 11 9.90 -26.68 -7.69
N VAL A 12 10.31 -27.26 -8.82
CA VAL A 12 10.09 -26.66 -10.14
C VAL A 12 8.61 -26.35 -10.37
N VAL A 13 7.72 -27.33 -10.13
CA VAL A 13 6.26 -27.15 -10.30
C VAL A 13 5.71 -25.99 -9.46
N LEU A 14 6.17 -25.83 -8.22
CA LEU A 14 5.71 -24.76 -7.32
C LEU A 14 6.04 -23.35 -7.81
N TYR A 15 7.11 -23.20 -8.60
CA TYR A 15 7.57 -21.91 -9.12
C TYR A 15 7.10 -21.62 -10.56
N LEU A 16 6.39 -22.54 -11.22
CA LEU A 16 5.85 -22.30 -12.56
C LEU A 16 4.80 -21.16 -12.54
N PRO A 17 5.01 -20.09 -13.32
CA PRO A 17 4.17 -18.90 -13.22
C PRO A 17 2.84 -19.03 -13.96
N LYS A 18 2.77 -19.83 -15.02
CA LYS A 18 1.57 -19.96 -15.87
C LYS A 18 1.10 -21.41 -15.97
N LEU A 19 -0.20 -21.57 -16.26
CA LEU A 19 -0.78 -22.88 -16.54
C LEU A 19 -0.17 -23.55 -17.77
N SER A 20 0.20 -22.78 -18.80
CA SER A 20 0.91 -23.30 -19.98
C SER A 20 2.22 -23.98 -19.60
N ASP A 21 2.94 -23.40 -18.65
CA ASP A 21 4.24 -23.91 -18.22
C ASP A 21 4.05 -25.23 -17.46
N LEU A 22 2.99 -25.32 -16.65
CA LEU A 22 2.60 -26.55 -15.97
C LEU A 22 2.21 -27.66 -16.96
N ILE A 23 1.38 -27.34 -17.97
CA ILE A 23 0.97 -28.31 -18.99
C ILE A 23 2.21 -28.82 -19.73
N ASN A 24 3.07 -27.91 -20.18
CA ASN A 24 4.33 -28.28 -20.84
C ASN A 24 5.18 -29.18 -19.94
N PHE A 25 5.30 -28.84 -18.65
CA PHE A 25 6.03 -29.64 -17.67
C PHE A 25 5.48 -31.06 -17.52
N VAL A 26 4.16 -31.20 -17.36
CA VAL A 26 3.47 -32.49 -17.25
C VAL A 26 3.72 -33.36 -18.49
N CYS A 27 3.78 -32.74 -19.67
CA CYS A 27 4.04 -33.43 -20.93
C CYS A 27 5.52 -33.84 -21.16
N ILE A 28 6.48 -33.38 -20.35
CA ILE A 28 7.91 -33.72 -20.55
C ILE A 28 8.14 -35.23 -20.42
N ASN A 29 7.62 -35.85 -19.36
CA ASN A 29 7.71 -37.29 -19.13
C ASN A 29 6.74 -37.74 -18.01
N LYS A 30 6.60 -39.07 -17.86
CA LYS A 30 5.74 -39.68 -16.84
C LYS A 30 6.04 -39.21 -15.42
N LYS A 31 7.31 -39.04 -15.03
CA LYS A 31 7.67 -38.59 -13.68
C LYS A 31 7.21 -37.16 -13.41
N SER A 32 7.29 -36.27 -14.40
CA SER A 32 6.79 -34.90 -14.28
C SER A 32 5.26 -34.87 -14.10
N CYS A 33 4.54 -35.74 -14.80
CA CYS A 33 3.11 -35.96 -14.61
C CYS A 33 2.79 -36.47 -13.19
N ASP A 34 3.43 -37.58 -12.79
CA ASP A 34 3.23 -38.20 -11.47
C ASP A 34 3.53 -37.21 -10.31
N VAL A 35 4.56 -36.37 -10.46
CA VAL A 35 4.91 -35.33 -9.49
C VAL A 35 3.84 -34.25 -9.40
N SER A 36 3.27 -33.84 -10.54
CA SER A 36 2.23 -32.80 -10.58
C SER A 36 0.93 -33.33 -9.98
N GLU A 37 0.51 -34.54 -10.33
CA GLU A 37 -0.70 -35.18 -9.78
C GLU A 37 -0.58 -35.51 -8.29
N SER A 38 0.64 -35.76 -7.80
CA SER A 38 0.94 -36.04 -6.38
C SER A 38 1.28 -34.81 -5.55
N LEU A 39 1.09 -33.60 -6.09
CA LEU A 39 1.36 -32.39 -5.37
C LEU A 39 0.25 -32.10 -4.36
N TYR A 40 0.61 -32.06 -3.08
CA TYR A 40 -0.32 -31.83 -1.97
C TYR A 40 -0.72 -30.36 -1.79
N ILE A 41 -0.16 -29.48 -2.62
CA ILE A 41 -0.32 -28.04 -2.51
C ILE A 41 -0.28 -27.43 -3.90
N ASN A 42 -1.14 -26.46 -4.19
CA ASN A 42 -1.15 -25.88 -5.54
C ASN A 42 0.00 -24.87 -5.70
N PRO A 43 0.55 -24.69 -6.92
CA PRO A 43 1.55 -23.67 -7.20
C PRO A 43 1.11 -22.27 -6.80
N PHE A 44 2.05 -21.47 -6.29
CA PHE A 44 1.75 -20.21 -5.62
C PHE A 44 1.05 -19.18 -6.51
N ASN A 45 1.40 -19.15 -7.81
CA ASN A 45 0.93 -18.15 -8.76
C ASN A 45 -0.38 -18.55 -9.47
N LEU A 46 -0.71 -19.84 -9.54
CA LEU A 46 -1.84 -20.32 -10.34
C LEU A 46 -3.21 -19.80 -9.87
N PRO A 47 -3.56 -19.82 -8.57
CA PRO A 47 -4.85 -19.29 -8.12
C PRO A 47 -5.09 -17.85 -8.50
N GLN A 48 -4.01 -17.08 -8.74
CA GLN A 48 -4.12 -15.67 -9.07
C GLN A 48 -4.61 -15.39 -10.50
N SER A 49 -4.64 -16.40 -11.37
CA SER A 49 -4.99 -16.24 -12.79
C SER A 49 -5.84 -17.38 -13.36
N ILE A 50 -6.01 -18.47 -12.61
CA ILE A 50 -6.71 -19.69 -13.04
C ILE A 50 -7.86 -19.98 -12.07
N PRO A 51 -9.07 -20.29 -12.57
CA PRO A 51 -10.20 -20.69 -11.73
C PRO A 51 -9.89 -21.90 -10.86
N ILE A 52 -10.34 -21.87 -9.60
CA ILE A 52 -10.09 -22.96 -8.64
C ILE A 52 -10.59 -24.32 -9.14
N GLN A 53 -11.70 -24.37 -9.88
CA GLN A 53 -12.21 -25.62 -10.46
C GLN A 53 -11.14 -26.32 -11.30
N LYS A 54 -10.44 -25.57 -12.17
CA LYS A 54 -9.36 -26.12 -13.01
C LYS A 54 -8.17 -26.58 -12.18
N ILE A 55 -7.84 -25.84 -11.11
CA ILE A 55 -6.72 -26.20 -10.22
C ILE A 55 -7.01 -27.53 -9.53
N VAL A 56 -8.20 -27.71 -8.97
CA VAL A 56 -8.57 -28.96 -8.27
C VAL A 56 -8.57 -30.16 -9.23
N THR A 57 -8.95 -29.96 -10.50
CA THR A 57 -8.85 -31.03 -11.52
C THR A 57 -7.40 -31.42 -11.83
N LEU A 58 -6.47 -30.46 -11.85
CA LEU A 58 -5.05 -30.71 -12.17
C LEU A 58 -4.27 -31.31 -11.00
N PHE A 59 -4.72 -31.06 -9.76
CA PHE A 59 -4.07 -31.52 -8.54
C PHE A 59 -5.03 -32.38 -7.71
N PRO A 60 -5.32 -33.62 -8.13
CA PRO A 60 -6.33 -34.44 -7.47
C PRO A 60 -5.97 -34.87 -6.05
N LYS A 61 -4.67 -34.86 -5.68
CA LYS A 61 -4.17 -35.21 -4.33
C LYS A 61 -3.94 -33.98 -3.44
N LEU A 62 -4.57 -32.84 -3.74
CA LEU A 62 -4.40 -31.61 -2.99
C LEU A 62 -4.83 -31.76 -1.52
N GLU A 63 -3.93 -31.48 -0.58
CA GLU A 63 -4.24 -31.39 0.84
C GLU A 63 -4.43 -29.94 1.29
N THR A 64 -3.77 -28.97 0.63
CA THR A 64 -3.91 -27.53 0.93
C THR A 64 -4.27 -26.75 -0.33
N LEU A 65 -5.41 -26.07 -0.27
CA LEU A 65 -5.89 -25.16 -1.31
C LEU A 65 -5.62 -23.70 -0.93
N TYR A 66 -4.89 -23.01 -1.80
CA TYR A 66 -4.73 -21.56 -1.75
C TYR A 66 -5.86 -20.88 -2.51
N LEU A 67 -6.74 -20.23 -1.76
CA LEU A 67 -7.75 -19.38 -2.36
C LEU A 67 -7.16 -18.01 -2.71
N PRO A 68 -7.48 -17.48 -3.91
CA PRO A 68 -6.96 -16.22 -4.36
C PRO A 68 -7.62 -15.03 -3.67
N TYR A 69 -7.11 -13.87 -4.03
CA TYR A 69 -7.39 -12.56 -3.47
C TYR A 69 -8.85 -12.11 -3.61
N GLU A 70 -9.41 -12.38 -4.78
CA GLU A 70 -10.80 -12.14 -5.12
C GLU A 70 -11.46 -13.50 -5.34
N VAL A 71 -12.53 -13.74 -4.59
CA VAL A 71 -13.48 -14.81 -4.86
C VAL A 71 -14.75 -14.10 -5.28
N ASP A 72 -14.89 -13.85 -6.57
CA ASP A 72 -16.04 -13.19 -7.19
C ASP A 72 -17.10 -14.18 -7.68
N TYR A 73 -16.89 -15.48 -7.42
CA TYR A 73 -17.80 -16.54 -7.80
C TYR A 73 -18.11 -17.49 -6.64
N ASN A 74 -19.17 -18.28 -6.80
CA ASN A 74 -19.63 -19.23 -5.78
C ASN A 74 -18.65 -20.41 -5.65
N LEU A 75 -18.17 -20.65 -4.42
CA LEU A 75 -17.29 -21.78 -4.08
C LEU A 75 -18.03 -22.98 -3.47
N SER A 76 -19.36 -23.02 -3.49
CA SER A 76 -20.15 -24.12 -2.92
C SER A 76 -19.80 -25.49 -3.50
N PHE A 77 -19.31 -25.55 -4.75
CA PHE A 77 -18.83 -26.80 -5.35
C PHE A 77 -17.68 -27.44 -4.55
N LEU A 78 -16.91 -26.65 -3.78
CA LEU A 78 -15.84 -27.15 -2.90
C LEU A 78 -16.38 -27.90 -1.68
N GLU A 79 -17.62 -27.67 -1.28
CA GLU A 79 -18.25 -28.39 -0.16
C GLU A 79 -18.21 -29.90 -0.39
N ASN A 80 -18.51 -30.31 -1.63
CA ASN A 80 -18.55 -31.72 -2.05
C ASN A 80 -17.18 -32.27 -2.49
N LEU A 81 -16.17 -31.42 -2.64
CA LEU A 81 -14.84 -31.83 -3.09
C LEU A 81 -13.89 -31.97 -1.90
N GLY A 82 -13.53 -33.20 -1.58
CA GLY A 82 -12.41 -33.56 -0.71
C GLY A 82 -12.41 -32.96 0.70
N THR A 83 -11.30 -33.18 1.42
CA THR A 83 -11.04 -32.68 2.77
C THR A 83 -9.80 -31.77 2.80
N PHE A 84 -9.57 -30.99 1.75
CA PHE A 84 -8.44 -30.08 1.73
C PHE A 84 -8.59 -28.98 2.77
N ILE A 85 -7.44 -28.58 3.32
CA ILE A 85 -7.27 -27.42 4.15
C ILE A 85 -7.24 -26.17 3.28
N ILE A 86 -7.85 -25.09 3.76
CA ILE A 86 -7.92 -23.83 3.06
C ILE A 86 -6.99 -22.82 3.72
N GLU A 87 -6.18 -22.17 2.90
CA GLU A 87 -5.52 -20.92 3.30
C GLU A 87 -6.03 -19.80 2.38
N LEU A 88 -6.81 -18.89 2.96
CA LEU A 88 -7.28 -17.72 2.26
C LEU A 88 -6.17 -16.66 2.26
N ARG A 89 -5.44 -16.60 1.15
CA ARG A 89 -4.36 -15.65 0.96
C ARG A 89 -4.97 -14.41 0.35
N ARG A 90 -5.22 -13.38 1.17
CA ARG A 90 -5.61 -12.04 0.68
C ARG A 90 -4.37 -11.14 0.61
N ASN A 91 -3.94 -10.84 -0.60
CA ASN A 91 -3.13 -9.69 -0.94
C ASN A 91 -3.99 -8.89 -1.90
N TYR A 92 -4.10 -7.61 -1.68
CA TYR A 92 -4.80 -6.76 -2.61
C TYR A 92 -4.09 -6.90 -3.99
N LYS A 93 -4.78 -6.81 -5.15
CA LYS A 93 -4.09 -6.81 -6.47
C LYS A 93 -4.33 -5.54 -7.28
N THR A 94 -5.44 -4.85 -7.03
CA THR A 94 -5.86 -3.63 -7.72
C THR A 94 -6.59 -2.65 -6.79
N GLN A 95 -6.70 -1.37 -7.18
CA GLN A 95 -7.55 -0.38 -6.49
C GLN A 95 -9.04 -0.76 -6.45
N LYS A 96 -9.51 -1.61 -7.37
CA LYS A 96 -10.90 -2.09 -7.40
C LYS A 96 -11.13 -3.31 -6.50
N SER A 97 -10.08 -4.08 -6.24
CA SER A 97 -10.08 -5.23 -5.30
C SER A 97 -9.96 -4.82 -3.82
N GLN A 98 -10.11 -3.52 -3.52
CA GLN A 98 -9.93 -2.96 -2.19
C GLN A 98 -11.25 -2.91 -1.46
N GLY A 99 -11.55 -3.98 -0.76
CA GLY A 99 -12.66 -3.99 0.16
C GLY A 99 -13.07 -5.39 0.55
N PRO A 100 -13.98 -5.51 1.53
CA PRO A 100 -14.66 -6.77 1.77
C PRO A 100 -15.32 -7.26 0.48
N SER A 101 -15.32 -8.57 0.31
CA SER A 101 -16.10 -9.20 -0.74
C SER A 101 -17.35 -9.76 -0.10
N LYS A 102 -18.53 -9.42 -0.62
CA LYS A 102 -19.79 -10.04 -0.16
C LYS A 102 -19.72 -11.57 -0.23
N SER A 103 -19.02 -12.11 -1.24
CA SER A 103 -18.78 -13.54 -1.38
C SER A 103 -17.91 -14.08 -0.25
N VAL A 104 -16.85 -13.37 0.14
CA VAL A 104 -16.01 -13.77 1.28
C VAL A 104 -16.79 -13.67 2.58
N THR A 105 -17.49 -12.56 2.83
CA THR A 105 -18.36 -12.41 4.01
C THR A 105 -19.37 -13.55 4.13
N SER A 106 -20.00 -13.94 3.01
CA SER A 106 -20.92 -15.08 2.97
C SER A 106 -20.22 -16.39 3.31
N LEU A 107 -19.03 -16.65 2.77
CA LEU A 107 -18.25 -17.86 3.06
C LEU A 107 -17.92 -18.00 4.54
N LEU A 108 -17.61 -16.89 5.23
CA LEU A 108 -17.24 -16.89 6.65
C LEU A 108 -18.34 -17.48 7.55
N SER A 109 -19.60 -17.40 7.13
CA SER A 109 -20.77 -17.87 7.87
C SER A 109 -21.25 -19.28 7.48
N THR A 110 -20.74 -19.85 6.39
CA THR A 110 -21.17 -21.18 5.92
C THR A 110 -20.76 -22.29 6.90
N GLU A 111 -21.35 -23.48 6.75
CA GLU A 111 -21.03 -24.62 7.61
C GLU A 111 -19.75 -25.37 7.20
N TRP A 112 -19.43 -25.41 5.91
CA TRP A 112 -18.32 -26.23 5.40
C TRP A 112 -16.98 -25.47 5.40
N PHE A 113 -17.00 -24.17 5.12
CA PHE A 113 -15.77 -23.39 4.94
C PHE A 113 -14.98 -23.21 6.25
N PRO A 114 -15.57 -22.72 7.35
CA PRO A 114 -14.84 -22.52 8.62
C PRO A 114 -14.10 -23.76 9.11
N LYS A 115 -14.69 -24.94 8.94
CA LYS A 115 -14.15 -26.22 9.39
C LYS A 115 -12.87 -26.62 8.67
N ARG A 116 -12.58 -26.03 7.51
CA ARG A 116 -11.42 -26.35 6.66
C ARG A 116 -10.35 -25.25 6.66
N VAL A 117 -10.61 -24.07 7.22
CA VAL A 117 -9.68 -22.94 7.15
C VAL A 117 -8.58 -23.08 8.20
N ARG A 118 -7.31 -23.05 7.75
CA ARG A 118 -6.12 -23.02 8.61
C ARG A 118 -5.50 -21.63 8.71
N LYS A 119 -5.53 -20.86 7.63
CA LYS A 119 -4.99 -19.49 7.58
C LYS A 119 -6.00 -18.54 6.95
N LEU A 120 -6.23 -17.43 7.62
CA LEU A 120 -7.23 -16.46 7.21
C LEU A 120 -6.68 -15.04 7.31
N ARG A 121 -6.96 -14.22 6.30
CA ARG A 121 -6.86 -12.78 6.39
C ARG A 121 -8.21 -12.18 6.08
N ILE A 122 -8.71 -11.33 6.95
CA ILE A 122 -10.01 -10.67 6.82
C ILE A 122 -9.85 -9.15 6.85
N PHE A 123 -10.79 -8.46 6.24
CA PHE A 123 -10.86 -7.02 6.30
C PHE A 123 -11.82 -6.54 7.36
N GLU A 124 -11.69 -5.26 7.67
CA GLU A 124 -12.39 -4.58 8.75
C GLU A 124 -13.91 -4.84 8.74
N GLU A 125 -14.55 -4.74 7.58
CA GLU A 125 -16.00 -4.94 7.42
C GLU A 125 -16.44 -6.41 7.60
N GLU A 126 -15.51 -7.35 7.65
CA GLU A 126 -15.79 -8.79 7.84
C GLU A 126 -15.53 -9.26 9.28
N VAL A 127 -14.90 -8.43 10.12
CA VAL A 127 -14.48 -8.78 11.48
C VAL A 127 -15.66 -9.25 12.33
N HIS A 128 -16.78 -8.54 12.26
CA HIS A 128 -17.98 -8.88 13.03
C HIS A 128 -18.54 -10.25 12.64
N THR A 129 -18.79 -10.48 11.34
CA THR A 129 -19.27 -11.76 10.83
C THR A 129 -18.33 -12.92 11.15
N PHE A 130 -17.02 -12.68 11.08
CA PHE A 130 -16.02 -13.66 11.45
C PHE A 130 -16.05 -13.98 12.95
N ALA A 131 -16.12 -12.96 13.81
CA ALA A 131 -16.18 -13.13 15.26
C ALA A 131 -17.43 -13.94 15.68
N ASP A 132 -18.59 -13.66 15.09
CA ASP A 132 -19.84 -14.40 15.37
C ASP A 132 -19.73 -15.90 15.01
N ASN A 133 -18.93 -16.24 14.01
CA ASN A 133 -18.77 -17.61 13.52
C ASN A 133 -17.45 -18.25 13.95
N ILE A 134 -16.66 -17.60 14.81
CA ILE A 134 -15.29 -18.02 15.14
C ILE A 134 -15.24 -19.44 15.72
N SER A 135 -16.27 -19.84 16.46
CA SER A 135 -16.39 -21.17 17.07
C SER A 135 -16.39 -22.32 16.06
N LYS A 136 -16.79 -22.05 14.80
CA LYS A 136 -16.79 -23.03 13.70
C LYS A 136 -15.38 -23.31 13.14
N TYR A 137 -14.39 -22.47 13.45
CA TYR A 137 -13.04 -22.51 12.89
C TYR A 137 -12.10 -23.48 13.63
N VAL A 138 -12.45 -24.76 13.63
CA VAL A 138 -11.75 -25.80 14.41
C VAL A 138 -10.29 -26.07 13.97
N GLN A 139 -9.90 -25.65 12.76
CA GLN A 139 -8.54 -25.86 12.23
C GLN A 139 -7.71 -24.56 12.11
N LEU A 140 -8.26 -23.42 12.49
CA LEU A 140 -7.62 -22.12 12.28
C LEU A 140 -6.36 -21.98 13.15
N LYS A 141 -5.22 -21.71 12.51
CA LYS A 141 -3.92 -21.53 13.17
C LYS A 141 -3.40 -20.11 13.05
N THR A 142 -3.73 -19.43 11.95
CA THR A 142 -3.22 -18.09 11.69
C THR A 142 -4.32 -17.16 11.24
N VAL A 143 -4.44 -16.00 11.89
CA VAL A 143 -5.37 -14.93 11.49
C VAL A 143 -4.63 -13.61 11.29
N THR A 144 -5.08 -12.83 10.31
CA THR A 144 -4.62 -11.45 10.07
C THR A 144 -5.79 -10.51 9.86
N PHE A 145 -5.88 -9.41 10.60
CA PHE A 145 -7.00 -8.46 10.52
C PHE A 145 -6.65 -7.06 11.05
N GLY A 146 -7.55 -6.09 10.92
CA GLY A 146 -7.39 -4.73 11.47
C GLY A 146 -8.22 -4.54 12.74
N PHE A 147 -7.70 -3.78 13.71
CA PHE A 147 -8.39 -3.40 14.95
C PHE A 147 -8.68 -1.90 14.97
N LYS A 148 -9.96 -1.55 15.19
CA LYS A 148 -10.43 -0.15 15.15
C LYS A 148 -10.48 0.54 16.50
N GLY A 149 -10.27 -0.18 17.60
CA GLY A 149 -10.37 0.34 18.95
C GLY A 149 -11.60 -0.17 19.71
N ASN A 150 -12.11 0.64 20.62
CA ASN A 150 -13.03 0.19 21.67
C ASN A 150 -14.33 -0.44 21.14
N ASP A 151 -14.91 0.10 20.06
CA ASP A 151 -16.19 -0.35 19.51
C ASP A 151 -16.15 -1.81 19.01
N CYS A 152 -14.97 -2.33 18.69
CA CYS A 152 -14.78 -3.72 18.23
C CYS A 152 -14.03 -4.58 19.25
N MET A 153 -13.91 -4.14 20.51
CA MET A 153 -13.12 -4.84 21.52
C MET A 153 -13.69 -6.23 21.84
N GLU A 154 -15.01 -6.38 21.90
CA GLU A 154 -15.65 -7.69 22.16
C GLU A 154 -15.30 -8.69 21.04
N ASP A 155 -15.52 -8.30 19.78
CA ASP A 155 -15.19 -9.13 18.62
C ASP A 155 -13.69 -9.43 18.54
N PHE A 156 -12.85 -8.43 18.82
CA PHE A 156 -11.41 -8.60 18.90
C PHE A 156 -11.02 -9.65 19.94
N MET A 157 -11.55 -9.56 21.17
CA MET A 157 -11.27 -10.53 22.23
C MET A 157 -11.78 -11.93 21.89
N LYS A 158 -12.98 -12.07 21.31
CA LYS A 158 -13.49 -13.37 20.81
C LYS A 158 -12.53 -14.01 19.80
N ILE A 159 -11.98 -13.21 18.91
CA ILE A 159 -11.02 -13.68 17.89
C ILE A 159 -9.71 -14.10 18.54
N ILE A 160 -9.06 -13.21 19.31
CA ILE A 160 -7.68 -13.45 19.77
C ILE A 160 -7.57 -14.54 20.83
N THR A 161 -8.66 -14.84 21.54
CA THR A 161 -8.74 -15.91 22.56
C THR A 161 -9.11 -17.27 21.96
N HIS A 162 -9.30 -17.37 20.65
CA HIS A 162 -9.67 -18.64 20.04
C HIS A 162 -8.56 -19.70 20.21
N LYS A 163 -8.87 -20.74 20.99
CA LYS A 163 -7.99 -21.88 21.35
C LYS A 163 -7.19 -22.56 20.23
N THR A 164 -7.63 -22.45 18.98
CA THR A 164 -6.97 -23.13 17.86
C THR A 164 -5.78 -22.33 17.34
N LEU A 165 -5.77 -21.02 17.57
CA LEU A 165 -4.79 -20.08 17.05
C LEU A 165 -3.39 -20.36 17.60
N ARG A 166 -2.41 -20.12 16.73
CA ARG A 166 -0.97 -20.17 17.02
C ARG A 166 -0.28 -18.88 16.62
N THR A 167 -0.86 -18.12 15.70
CA THR A 167 -0.36 -16.81 15.30
C THR A 167 -1.50 -15.85 15.01
N VAL A 168 -1.45 -14.68 15.65
CA VAL A 168 -2.37 -13.58 15.41
C VAL A 168 -1.56 -12.39 14.95
N THR A 169 -1.90 -11.82 13.80
CA THR A 169 -1.31 -10.56 13.32
C THR A 169 -2.40 -9.53 13.19
N PHE A 170 -2.26 -8.37 13.80
CA PHE A 170 -3.24 -7.31 13.61
C PHE A 170 -2.62 -5.93 13.50
N SER A 171 -3.24 -5.07 12.69
CA SER A 171 -2.88 -3.67 12.55
C SER A 171 -3.80 -2.79 13.40
N THR A 172 -3.25 -1.74 14.01
CA THR A 172 -4.03 -0.80 14.83
C THR A 172 -3.42 0.60 14.81
N ALA A 173 -4.27 1.60 15.06
CA ALA A 173 -3.85 2.98 15.24
C ALA A 173 -3.03 3.16 16.53
N ALA A 174 -2.08 4.10 16.51
CA ALA A 174 -1.26 4.47 17.67
C ALA A 174 -2.09 4.87 18.91
N CYS A 175 -3.26 5.51 18.73
CA CYS A 175 -4.16 5.87 19.84
C CYS A 175 -4.72 4.67 20.63
N ASN A 176 -4.66 3.46 20.07
CA ASN A 176 -5.16 2.26 20.73
C ASN A 176 -4.09 1.58 21.61
N ALA A 177 -2.89 2.14 21.74
CA ALA A 177 -1.79 1.52 22.47
C ALA A 177 -2.14 1.20 23.93
N ASN A 178 -2.83 2.11 24.62
CA ASN A 178 -3.29 1.87 26.00
C ASN A 178 -4.25 0.67 26.08
N LEU A 179 -5.22 0.56 25.16
CA LEU A 179 -6.16 -0.57 25.11
C LEU A 179 -5.41 -1.89 24.90
N ILE A 180 -4.47 -1.92 23.95
CA ILE A 180 -3.68 -3.11 23.67
C ILE A 180 -2.77 -3.48 24.85
N SER A 181 -2.18 -2.48 25.49
CA SER A 181 -1.27 -2.70 26.64
C SER A 181 -1.97 -3.22 27.88
N ALA A 182 -3.30 -3.08 27.97
CA ALA A 182 -4.10 -3.57 29.07
C ALA A 182 -4.51 -5.04 28.93
N ILE A 183 -4.25 -5.67 27.77
CA ILE A 183 -4.58 -7.08 27.54
C ILE A 183 -3.55 -7.96 28.26
N ASP A 184 -4.04 -8.96 29.00
CA ASP A 184 -3.18 -10.00 29.56
C ASP A 184 -2.84 -11.05 28.50
N PHE A 185 -1.66 -10.93 27.90
CA PHE A 185 -1.16 -11.89 26.92
C PHE A 185 -0.55 -13.15 27.57
N SER A 186 -0.39 -13.19 28.90
CA SER A 186 0.19 -14.36 29.57
C SER A 186 -0.76 -15.57 29.51
N ASP A 187 -2.07 -15.33 29.62
CA ASP A 187 -3.13 -16.32 29.42
C ASP A 187 -3.19 -16.85 27.97
N LEU A 188 -2.51 -16.16 27.04
CA LEU A 188 -2.47 -16.48 25.61
C LEU A 188 -1.06 -16.90 25.15
N SER A 189 -0.23 -17.40 26.07
CA SER A 189 1.18 -17.77 25.85
C SER A 189 1.41 -18.77 24.70
N ASP A 190 0.40 -19.59 24.41
CA ASP A 190 0.37 -20.59 23.32
C ASP A 190 0.22 -20.00 21.90
N THR A 191 0.00 -18.68 21.82
CA THR A 191 -0.23 -17.92 20.58
C THR A 191 0.81 -16.82 20.43
N GLN A 192 1.46 -16.76 19.27
CA GLN A 192 2.34 -15.64 18.91
C GLN A 192 1.52 -14.46 18.39
N PHE A 193 1.74 -13.28 18.95
CA PHE A 193 1.11 -12.02 18.53
C PHE A 193 2.08 -11.13 17.78
N ASN A 194 1.64 -10.60 16.65
CA ASN A 194 2.35 -9.61 15.85
C ASN A 194 1.46 -8.37 15.72
N ILE A 195 1.82 -7.30 16.42
CA ILE A 195 1.02 -6.08 16.51
C ILE A 195 1.66 -5.01 15.65
N GLN A 196 0.96 -4.51 14.64
CA GLN A 196 1.46 -3.45 13.77
C GLN A 196 0.77 -2.12 14.08
N PHE A 197 1.52 -1.16 14.64
CA PHE A 197 1.04 0.20 14.88
C PHE A 197 1.29 1.10 13.68
N PHE A 198 0.26 1.87 13.30
CA PHE A 198 0.38 2.97 12.35
C PHE A 198 -0.02 4.30 12.98
N ALA A 199 0.56 5.40 12.51
CA ALA A 199 0.18 6.73 12.97
C ALA A 199 -1.21 7.07 12.44
N ALA A 200 -2.17 7.29 13.34
CA ALA A 200 -3.51 7.72 13.00
C ALA A 200 -3.64 9.25 13.02
N VAL A 201 -4.76 9.77 12.52
CA VAL A 201 -4.99 11.21 12.42
C VAL A 201 -4.95 11.82 13.84
N ASN A 202 -3.90 12.59 14.13
CA ASN A 202 -3.66 13.25 15.44
C ASN A 202 -3.10 12.36 16.57
N SER A 203 -2.56 11.17 16.28
CA SER A 203 -1.92 10.36 17.31
C SER A 203 -0.66 9.65 16.80
N GLU A 204 0.40 9.78 17.59
CA GLU A 204 1.60 8.95 17.56
C GLU A 204 1.71 8.22 18.91
N LEU A 205 2.56 7.21 18.98
CA LEU A 205 2.90 6.57 20.26
C LEU A 205 3.67 7.58 21.10
N SER A 206 3.41 7.60 22.40
CA SER A 206 4.19 8.32 23.40
C SER A 206 5.29 7.44 23.99
N ILE A 207 6.24 8.04 24.71
CA ILE A 207 7.27 7.30 25.45
C ILE A 207 6.61 6.34 26.47
N GLU A 208 5.51 6.75 27.09
CA GLU A 208 4.77 5.91 28.04
C GLU A 208 4.14 4.70 27.34
N ASP A 209 3.49 4.89 26.18
CA ASP A 209 2.92 3.80 25.39
C ASP A 209 3.99 2.76 25.07
N VAL A 210 5.16 3.22 24.63
CA VAL A 210 6.31 2.39 24.33
C VAL A 210 6.79 1.60 25.54
N GLN A 211 6.90 2.25 26.69
CA GLN A 211 7.32 1.59 27.92
C GLN A 211 6.33 0.47 28.30
N LYS A 212 5.02 0.72 28.16
CA LYS A 212 3.99 -0.31 28.38
C LYS A 212 4.10 -1.46 27.37
N LEU A 213 4.18 -1.13 26.08
CA LEU A 213 4.31 -2.11 25.00
C LEU A 213 5.58 -2.96 25.11
N SER A 214 6.68 -2.38 25.60
CA SER A 214 7.95 -3.09 25.80
C SER A 214 7.91 -4.14 26.92
N LYS A 215 6.91 -4.06 27.80
CA LYS A 215 6.69 -4.97 28.93
C LYS A 215 5.65 -6.05 28.65
N LEU A 216 5.10 -6.09 27.44
CA LEU A 216 4.18 -7.15 27.03
C LEU A 216 4.86 -8.52 27.10
N PHE A 217 4.03 -9.56 27.25
CA PHE A 217 4.50 -10.93 27.40
C PHE A 217 5.38 -11.38 26.20
N PRO A 218 6.36 -12.29 26.37
CA PRO A 218 7.34 -12.62 25.33
C PRO A 218 6.77 -13.14 24.01
N ASN A 219 5.53 -13.63 23.99
CA ASN A 219 4.81 -14.05 22.78
C ASN A 219 4.33 -12.86 21.93
N VAL A 220 4.52 -11.61 22.36
CA VAL A 220 4.11 -10.41 21.63
C VAL A 220 5.29 -9.72 20.96
N CYS A 221 5.25 -9.62 19.64
CA CYS A 221 6.11 -8.76 18.84
C CYS A 221 5.34 -7.52 18.40
N VAL A 222 5.94 -6.35 18.59
CA VAL A 222 5.38 -5.07 18.19
C VAL A 222 6.16 -4.53 17.01
N TYR A 223 5.44 -4.00 16.03
CA TYR A 223 5.99 -3.38 14.84
C TYR A 223 5.45 -1.96 14.72
N ILE A 224 6.31 -0.95 14.68
CA ILE A 224 5.88 0.40 14.31
C ILE A 224 6.18 0.66 12.85
N SER A 225 5.20 1.22 12.13
CA SER A 225 5.24 1.40 10.68
C SER A 225 5.43 2.84 10.19
N TYR A 226 5.78 3.77 11.08
CA TYR A 226 6.01 5.19 10.79
C TYR A 226 7.21 5.71 11.57
N LEU A 227 7.93 6.69 11.03
CA LEU A 227 9.08 7.32 11.67
C LEU A 227 8.63 8.49 12.55
N SER A 228 8.83 8.35 13.85
CA SER A 228 8.66 9.38 14.88
C SER A 228 9.92 9.48 15.74
N ASP A 229 9.96 10.48 16.64
CA ASP A 229 11.08 10.72 17.57
C ASP A 229 11.47 9.43 18.30
N ILE A 230 10.45 8.65 18.67
CA ILE A 230 10.59 7.36 19.35
C ILE A 230 11.45 6.38 18.56
N ILE A 231 11.19 6.16 17.27
CA ILE A 231 11.96 5.17 16.49
C ILE A 231 13.35 5.69 16.13
N LEU A 232 13.47 7.00 15.96
CA LEU A 232 14.73 7.67 15.61
C LEU A 232 15.69 7.72 16.80
N ASP A 233 15.17 7.62 18.03
CA ASP A 233 15.95 7.49 19.26
C ASP A 233 16.49 6.06 19.46
N PRO A 234 17.82 5.87 19.66
CA PRO A 234 18.41 4.57 19.97
C PRO A 234 17.81 3.86 21.19
N LEU A 235 17.27 4.60 22.15
CA LEU A 235 16.65 4.09 23.39
C LEU A 235 15.44 3.18 23.13
N TYR A 236 14.87 3.24 21.92
CA TYR A 236 13.68 2.48 21.55
C TYR A 236 13.94 1.02 21.16
N LYS A 237 15.19 0.62 20.96
CA LYS A 237 15.52 -0.78 20.62
C LYS A 237 15.34 -1.68 21.83
N THR A 238 14.09 -1.99 22.15
CA THR A 238 13.73 -3.02 23.12
C THR A 238 13.70 -4.39 22.43
N LYS A 239 13.69 -5.47 23.22
CA LYS A 239 13.74 -6.85 22.67
C LYS A 239 12.55 -7.20 21.78
N ASN A 240 11.38 -6.61 22.02
CA ASN A 240 10.12 -7.00 21.38
C ASN A 240 9.54 -5.95 20.43
N ILE A 241 10.19 -4.79 20.25
CA ILE A 241 9.69 -3.77 19.33
C ILE A 241 10.66 -3.47 18.18
N THR A 242 10.13 -3.49 16.96
CA THR A 242 10.90 -3.32 15.72
C THR A 242 10.23 -2.31 14.79
N TYR A 243 11.03 -1.54 14.05
CA TYR A 243 10.51 -0.74 12.94
C TYR A 243 10.26 -1.62 11.71
N LEU A 244 9.06 -1.56 11.15
CA LEU A 244 8.69 -2.28 9.93
C LEU A 244 7.83 -1.37 9.04
N PRO A 245 8.35 -0.89 7.89
CA PRO A 245 7.58 -0.01 7.00
C PRO A 245 6.27 -0.66 6.55
N PHE A 246 5.23 0.16 6.38
CA PHE A 246 3.90 -0.32 6.05
C PHE A 246 3.81 -0.72 4.57
N LEU A 247 2.99 -1.71 4.24
CA LEU A 247 2.53 -1.92 2.86
C LEU A 247 1.21 -1.16 2.69
N SER A 248 1.15 -0.18 1.78
CA SER A 248 -0.08 0.59 1.54
C SER A 248 -1.27 -0.35 1.29
N GLU A 249 -2.29 -0.28 2.14
CA GLU A 249 -3.57 -0.98 1.94
C GLU A 249 -4.32 -0.44 0.71
N LYS A 250 -4.08 0.82 0.33
CA LYS A 250 -4.74 1.51 -0.79
C LYS A 250 -4.05 1.34 -2.13
N GLU A 251 -2.77 0.95 -2.18
CA GLU A 251 -2.02 0.85 -3.44
C GLU A 251 -0.89 -0.17 -3.28
N LEU A 252 -1.12 -1.38 -3.73
CA LEU A 252 -0.25 -2.54 -3.46
C LEU A 252 1.17 -2.43 -3.93
N TYR A 253 2.03 -3.22 -3.26
CA TYR A 253 3.47 -3.28 -3.50
C TYR A 253 4.15 -1.92 -3.31
N ARG A 254 3.49 -1.01 -2.58
CA ARG A 254 4.06 0.26 -2.15
C ARG A 254 4.39 0.17 -0.68
N THR A 255 5.67 0.03 -0.40
CA THR A 255 6.23 0.31 0.91
C THR A 255 6.04 1.81 1.18
N VAL A 256 5.26 2.13 2.22
CA VAL A 256 4.98 3.50 2.66
C VAL A 256 5.83 3.78 3.89
N THR A 257 6.64 4.81 3.80
CA THR A 257 7.27 5.41 4.98
C THR A 257 6.53 6.69 5.31
N LYS A 258 5.88 6.71 6.47
CA LYS A 258 5.25 7.91 7.01
C LYS A 258 6.20 8.58 8.00
N VAL A 259 6.39 9.89 7.88
CA VAL A 259 7.32 10.70 8.67
C VAL A 259 6.56 11.91 9.21
N LEU A 260 6.79 12.25 10.47
CA LEU A 260 6.26 13.49 11.05
C LEU A 260 7.13 14.68 10.66
N ASN A 261 6.53 15.85 10.48
CA ASN A 261 7.23 17.04 9.99
C ASN A 261 8.44 17.42 10.86
N LYS A 262 8.35 17.29 12.19
CA LYS A 262 9.48 17.52 13.13
C LYS A 262 10.70 16.64 12.86
N ASN A 263 10.47 15.44 12.29
CA ASN A 263 11.50 14.44 12.01
C ASN A 263 12.03 14.50 10.58
N PHE A 264 11.54 15.44 9.77
CA PHE A 264 11.84 15.46 8.34
C PHE A 264 13.30 15.83 8.03
N ASN A 265 14.05 16.35 9.01
CA ASN A 265 15.49 16.60 8.93
C ASN A 265 16.34 15.70 9.84
N ASP A 266 15.76 14.63 10.41
CA ASP A 266 16.53 13.80 11.34
C ASP A 266 17.74 13.17 10.63
N LYS A 267 18.89 13.18 11.29
CA LYS A 267 20.16 12.66 10.74
C LYS A 267 20.06 11.18 10.33
N ASN A 268 19.21 10.40 11.00
CA ASN A 268 19.00 8.99 10.73
C ASN A 268 17.92 8.74 9.68
N LEU A 269 17.11 9.74 9.30
CA LEU A 269 15.98 9.61 8.36
C LEU A 269 16.40 8.90 7.08
N PHE A 270 17.47 9.38 6.45
CA PHE A 270 17.99 8.79 5.22
C PHE A 270 18.37 7.32 5.43
N SER A 271 19.03 6.97 6.54
CA SER A 271 19.38 5.57 6.82
C SER A 271 18.16 4.65 6.96
N PHE A 272 17.07 5.16 7.55
CA PHE A 272 15.82 4.41 7.68
C PHE A 272 15.12 4.26 6.33
N ILE A 273 15.04 5.33 5.54
CA ILE A 273 14.50 5.28 4.17
C ILE A 273 15.30 4.29 3.32
N GLN A 274 16.63 4.28 3.43
CA GLN A 274 17.50 3.37 2.68
C GLN A 274 17.31 1.90 3.08
N LYS A 275 17.05 1.62 4.37
CA LYS A 275 16.71 0.27 4.83
C LYS A 275 15.30 -0.17 4.44
N ALA A 276 14.35 0.77 4.46
CA ALA A 276 12.94 0.50 4.21
C ALA A 276 12.61 0.39 2.72
N LEU A 277 13.42 1.00 1.84
CA LEU A 277 13.20 1.09 0.40
C LEU A 277 11.75 1.48 0.05
N PRO A 278 11.23 2.62 0.57
CA PRO A 278 9.85 3.00 0.35
C PRO A 278 9.61 3.42 -1.09
N LYS A 279 8.53 2.92 -1.67
CA LYS A 279 7.97 3.41 -2.93
C LYS A 279 7.21 4.73 -2.75
N GLU A 280 6.67 4.96 -1.55
CA GLU A 280 5.95 6.17 -1.17
C GLU A 280 6.47 6.75 0.15
N LEU A 281 6.78 8.05 0.14
CA LEU A 281 7.09 8.84 1.32
C LEU A 281 5.92 9.77 1.65
N GLN A 282 5.36 9.63 2.86
CA GLN A 282 4.34 10.53 3.37
C GLN A 282 4.90 11.38 4.50
N VAL A 283 4.90 12.69 4.35
CA VAL A 283 5.25 13.64 5.41
C VAL A 283 3.97 14.31 5.87
N VAL A 284 3.67 14.20 7.17
CA VAL A 284 2.44 14.71 7.75
C VAL A 284 2.73 15.68 8.89
N LYS A 285 1.76 16.54 9.21
CA LYS A 285 1.85 17.44 10.37
C LYS A 285 2.26 16.72 11.65
N ASP A 286 2.87 17.49 12.54
CA ASP A 286 3.08 17.08 13.92
C ASP A 286 1.74 17.09 14.66
N PHE A 287 1.54 16.10 15.53
CA PHE A 287 0.30 15.96 16.28
C PHE A 287 0.37 16.59 17.68
N THR A 288 1.59 16.84 18.16
CA THR A 288 1.91 17.21 19.54
C THR A 288 2.42 18.65 19.70
N GLN A 289 2.72 19.37 18.60
CA GLN A 289 3.23 20.74 18.64
C GLN A 289 2.20 21.74 18.07
N GLN A 290 2.11 22.92 18.69
CA GLN A 290 1.49 24.09 18.05
C GLN A 290 2.30 24.43 16.78
N ASP A 291 1.60 24.58 15.64
CA ASP A 291 2.11 24.73 14.27
C ASP A 291 3.17 25.85 14.07
N ASP A 292 3.38 26.69 15.09
CA ASP A 292 4.14 27.93 15.03
C ASP A 292 5.64 27.74 15.30
N LYS A 293 6.05 26.59 15.84
CA LYS A 293 7.44 26.31 16.27
C LYS A 293 8.22 25.30 15.42
N THR A 294 7.69 24.81 14.30
CA THR A 294 8.45 23.90 13.42
C THR A 294 9.54 24.69 12.67
N SER A 295 10.72 24.71 13.30
CA SER A 295 11.94 25.34 12.85
C SER A 295 12.43 24.75 11.53
N VAL A 296 12.30 25.55 10.47
CA VAL A 296 13.33 25.82 9.46
C VAL A 296 14.13 24.58 9.03
N ILE A 297 13.53 23.73 8.20
CA ILE A 297 14.19 22.55 7.63
C ILE A 297 14.50 22.78 6.15
N LYS A 298 15.75 22.57 5.74
CA LYS A 298 16.09 22.26 4.35
C LYS A 298 16.30 20.76 4.22
N VAL A 299 15.52 20.08 3.39
CA VAL A 299 15.73 18.66 3.07
C VAL A 299 16.14 18.53 1.62
N ASP A 300 17.24 17.82 1.39
CA ASP A 300 17.71 17.51 0.04
C ASP A 300 17.76 16.00 -0.17
N PHE A 301 16.79 15.48 -0.92
CA PHE A 301 16.71 14.06 -1.28
C PHE A 301 17.58 13.69 -2.47
N THR A 302 18.25 14.63 -3.14
CA THR A 302 19.15 14.31 -4.26
C THR A 302 20.38 13.52 -3.82
N ASN A 303 20.71 13.54 -2.53
CA ASN A 303 21.77 12.74 -1.91
C ASN A 303 21.40 11.26 -1.71
N LEU A 304 20.16 10.86 -1.98
CA LEU A 304 19.80 9.44 -2.02
C LEU A 304 20.44 8.76 -3.23
N LYS A 305 21.05 7.58 -3.03
CA LYS A 305 21.59 6.77 -4.15
C LYS A 305 20.51 6.47 -5.19
N GLU A 306 20.89 6.42 -6.46
CA GLU A 306 19.93 6.30 -7.58
C GLU A 306 19.16 4.95 -7.60
N GLU A 307 19.64 3.94 -6.87
CA GLU A 307 18.94 2.65 -6.67
C GLU A 307 17.66 2.75 -5.83
N PHE A 308 17.38 3.92 -5.21
CA PHE A 308 16.20 4.13 -4.38
C PHE A 308 14.99 4.59 -5.22
N CYS A 309 14.06 3.67 -5.49
CA CYS A 309 12.84 3.90 -6.27
C CYS A 309 11.71 4.61 -5.47
N MET A 310 11.98 5.76 -4.85
CA MET A 310 10.91 6.59 -4.28
C MET A 310 10.13 7.25 -5.42
N GLU A 311 8.96 6.72 -5.74
CA GLU A 311 8.14 7.17 -6.88
C GLU A 311 7.08 8.20 -6.46
N ILE A 312 6.70 8.23 -5.19
CA ILE A 312 5.57 9.01 -4.68
C ILE A 312 5.97 9.79 -3.45
N VAL A 313 5.67 11.09 -3.45
CA VAL A 313 5.81 11.95 -2.29
C VAL A 313 4.47 12.61 -1.97
N VAL A 314 4.03 12.45 -0.72
CA VAL A 314 2.81 13.05 -0.19
C VAL A 314 3.17 13.97 0.97
N LEU A 315 2.78 15.25 0.88
CA LEU A 315 3.03 16.27 1.88
C LEU A 315 1.69 16.81 2.38
N TYR A 316 1.39 16.67 3.67
CA TYR A 316 0.11 17.08 4.24
C TYR A 316 0.25 17.88 5.52
N LYS A 317 -0.16 19.16 5.48
CA LYS A 317 -0.08 20.08 6.63
C LYS A 317 1.36 20.22 7.18
N VAL A 318 2.34 20.34 6.29
CA VAL A 318 3.77 20.39 6.64
C VAL A 318 4.37 21.78 6.41
N ARG A 319 5.43 22.11 7.16
CA ARG A 319 6.17 23.36 7.06
C ARG A 319 7.67 23.10 7.02
N PHE A 320 8.36 23.65 6.04
CA PHE A 320 9.82 23.61 5.88
C PHE A 320 10.32 24.89 5.18
N VAL A 321 11.63 25.09 5.08
CA VAL A 321 12.22 26.18 4.26
C VAL A 321 12.26 25.76 2.81
N GLU A 322 12.88 24.61 2.56
CA GLU A 322 13.20 24.15 1.22
C GLU A 322 13.18 22.62 1.20
N LEU A 323 12.57 22.06 0.17
CA LEU A 323 12.54 20.63 -0.10
C LEU A 323 12.97 20.39 -1.54
N ILE A 324 14.08 19.67 -1.71
CA ILE A 324 14.58 19.25 -3.03
C ILE A 324 14.26 17.77 -3.20
N MET A 325 13.50 17.45 -4.25
CA MET A 325 12.99 16.11 -4.51
C MET A 325 14.01 15.23 -5.26
N PRO A 326 14.00 13.90 -5.07
CA PRO A 326 14.85 12.99 -5.82
C PRO A 326 14.35 12.77 -7.25
N LYS A 327 15.24 12.41 -8.18
CA LYS A 327 14.93 12.23 -9.61
C LYS A 327 13.85 11.19 -9.90
N THR A 328 13.69 10.22 -9.01
CA THR A 328 12.80 9.06 -9.17
C THR A 328 11.32 9.37 -8.97
N VAL A 329 10.98 10.53 -8.42
CA VAL A 329 9.59 10.89 -8.12
C VAL A 329 8.79 11.08 -9.41
N LYS A 330 7.66 10.36 -9.49
CA LYS A 330 6.65 10.43 -10.54
C LYS A 330 5.35 11.07 -10.07
N ILE A 331 5.03 10.96 -8.77
CA ILE A 331 3.78 11.45 -8.21
C ILE A 331 4.06 12.38 -7.03
N LEU A 332 3.55 13.62 -7.10
CA LEU A 332 3.66 14.61 -6.04
C LEU A 332 2.26 15.05 -5.57
N LYS A 333 1.94 14.82 -4.30
CA LYS A 333 0.67 15.24 -3.70
C LYS A 333 0.93 16.16 -2.52
N MET A 334 0.58 17.44 -2.63
CA MET A 334 0.73 18.46 -1.60
C MET A 334 -0.64 19.00 -1.18
N LYS A 335 -0.87 19.09 0.12
CA LYS A 335 -2.05 19.74 0.69
C LYS A 335 -1.71 20.50 1.97
N SER A 336 -1.99 21.79 2.00
CA SER A 336 -1.70 22.68 3.15
C SER A 336 -0.20 22.73 3.49
N VAL A 337 0.64 22.98 2.50
CA VAL A 337 2.11 22.99 2.64
C VAL A 337 2.64 24.42 2.69
N LYS A 338 3.60 24.72 3.57
CA LYS A 338 4.36 25.98 3.60
C LYS A 338 5.85 25.67 3.41
N GLY A 339 6.56 26.46 2.62
CA GLY A 339 7.95 26.21 2.26
C GLY A 339 8.19 26.03 0.76
N ALA A 340 9.42 26.28 0.33
CA ALA A 340 9.82 26.17 -1.06
C ALA A 340 10.01 24.71 -1.48
N VAL A 341 9.53 24.31 -2.66
CA VAL A 341 9.67 22.95 -3.19
C VAL A 341 10.35 23.01 -4.55
N LYS A 342 11.41 22.22 -4.74
CA LYS A 342 12.13 22.07 -6.00
C LYS A 342 12.07 20.63 -6.48
N ALA A 343 11.38 20.40 -7.60
CA ALA A 343 11.25 19.10 -8.26
C ALA A 343 11.73 19.20 -9.73
N LEU A 344 12.92 19.77 -9.91
CA LEU A 344 13.49 20.10 -11.22
C LEU A 344 14.11 18.89 -11.94
N ALA A 345 14.57 17.89 -11.20
CA ALA A 345 15.21 16.71 -11.76
C ALA A 345 14.27 15.48 -11.80
N CYS A 346 13.00 15.67 -11.44
CA CYS A 346 12.00 14.61 -11.30
C CYS A 346 11.33 14.27 -12.64
N LYS A 347 10.84 13.03 -12.76
CA LYS A 347 10.00 12.60 -13.89
C LYS A 347 8.52 12.62 -13.52
N LEU A 348 8.01 13.81 -13.15
CA LEU A 348 6.65 13.96 -12.65
C LEU A 348 5.59 13.66 -13.72
N GLU A 349 4.67 12.77 -13.40
CA GLU A 349 3.52 12.37 -14.23
C GLU A 349 2.17 12.80 -13.63
N ASP A 350 2.06 12.82 -12.29
CA ASP A 350 0.84 13.19 -11.55
C ASP A 350 1.17 14.16 -10.41
N VAL A 351 0.63 15.38 -10.50
CA VAL A 351 0.89 16.45 -9.54
C VAL A 351 -0.41 17.01 -8.99
N LYS A 352 -0.54 17.07 -7.67
CA LYS A 352 -1.67 17.68 -6.98
C LYS A 352 -1.18 18.66 -5.92
N ILE A 353 -1.54 19.93 -6.02
CA ILE A 353 -1.11 21.01 -5.13
C ILE A 353 -2.34 21.76 -4.64
N ILE A 354 -2.58 21.75 -3.34
CA ILE A 354 -3.76 22.38 -2.74
C ILE A 354 -3.34 23.17 -1.50
N LYS A 355 -3.77 24.42 -1.37
CA LYS A 355 -3.51 25.30 -0.23
C LYS A 355 -2.01 25.39 0.10
N HIS A 356 -1.16 25.48 -0.91
CA HIS A 356 0.25 25.82 -0.67
C HIS A 356 0.36 27.29 -0.28
N GLY A 357 1.36 27.61 0.54
CA GLY A 357 1.64 28.97 1.01
C GLY A 357 2.04 29.94 -0.11
N ARG A 358 2.66 31.07 0.27
CA ARG A 358 3.20 32.04 -0.69
C ARG A 358 4.60 31.69 -1.20
N ASP A 359 5.17 30.60 -0.69
CA ASP A 359 6.52 30.16 -1.04
C ASP A 359 6.58 29.61 -2.47
N LYS A 360 7.79 29.47 -3.02
CA LYS A 360 7.96 29.05 -4.42
C LYS A 360 7.88 27.53 -4.58
N VAL A 361 7.10 27.07 -5.55
CA VAL A 361 7.13 25.67 -6.02
C VAL A 361 7.66 25.67 -7.45
N GLU A 362 8.74 24.93 -7.71
CA GLU A 362 9.34 24.79 -9.03
C GLU A 362 9.29 23.32 -9.45
N ILE A 363 8.61 23.02 -10.56
CA ILE A 363 8.44 21.64 -11.07
C ILE A 363 8.81 21.54 -12.55
N GLU A 364 9.53 20.48 -12.92
CA GLU A 364 9.72 20.12 -14.33
C GLU A 364 8.40 19.57 -14.89
N CYS A 365 7.94 20.10 -16.04
CA CYS A 365 6.59 19.83 -16.54
C CYS A 365 6.52 18.93 -17.77
N GLU A 366 7.65 18.48 -18.32
CA GLU A 366 7.72 17.70 -19.58
C GLU A 366 6.91 16.39 -19.57
N ASN A 367 6.78 15.72 -18.42
CA ASN A 367 6.14 14.42 -18.32
C ASN A 367 4.74 14.46 -17.68
N ILE A 368 4.24 15.64 -17.32
CA ILE A 368 3.00 15.77 -16.54
C ILE A 368 1.80 15.35 -17.40
N LYS A 369 1.08 14.33 -16.95
CA LYS A 369 -0.18 13.84 -17.54
C LYS A 369 -1.38 14.24 -16.70
N LYS A 370 -1.22 14.29 -15.38
CA LYS A 370 -2.28 14.67 -14.44
C LYS A 370 -1.83 15.85 -13.61
N TYR A 371 -2.64 16.90 -13.55
CA TYR A 371 -2.33 18.08 -12.77
C TYR A 371 -3.58 18.62 -12.08
N LYS A 372 -3.48 18.90 -10.78
CA LYS A 372 -4.53 19.60 -10.04
C LYS A 372 -3.93 20.67 -9.14
N CYS A 373 -4.26 21.93 -9.38
CA CYS A 373 -3.83 23.04 -8.54
C CYS A 373 -4.98 23.98 -8.20
N ASP A 374 -5.02 24.46 -6.95
CA ASP A 374 -5.86 25.61 -6.61
C ASP A 374 -5.12 26.93 -6.92
N ARG A 375 -5.28 27.96 -6.09
CA ARG A 375 -4.61 29.28 -6.23
C ARG A 375 -3.17 29.28 -5.72
N SER A 376 -2.57 28.10 -5.62
CA SER A 376 -1.17 27.95 -5.23
C SER A 376 -0.26 28.40 -6.37
N ARG A 377 0.80 29.15 -6.06
CA ARG A 377 1.74 29.65 -7.07
C ARG A 377 2.77 28.57 -7.43
N VAL A 378 2.80 28.17 -8.69
CA VAL A 378 3.73 27.14 -9.20
C VAL A 378 4.44 27.64 -10.45
N ASP A 379 5.78 27.65 -10.40
CA ASP A 379 6.63 27.92 -11.54
C ASP A 379 6.90 26.60 -12.27
N MET A 380 6.38 26.50 -13.49
CA MET A 380 6.60 25.37 -14.39
C MET A 380 7.93 25.56 -15.11
N VAL A 381 8.81 24.57 -15.02
CA VAL A 381 10.06 24.56 -15.78
C VAL A 381 9.88 23.67 -16.99
N TYR A 382 10.24 24.20 -18.16
CA TYR A 382 10.24 23.48 -19.43
C TYR A 382 11.51 23.83 -20.20
N LYS A 383 12.32 22.83 -20.56
CA LYS A 383 13.61 23.01 -21.23
C LYS A 383 14.50 24.07 -20.54
N GLY A 384 14.53 24.03 -19.21
CA GLY A 384 15.32 24.95 -18.37
C GLY A 384 14.79 26.38 -18.24
N LYS A 385 13.65 26.72 -18.88
CA LYS A 385 13.02 28.05 -18.76
C LYS A 385 11.81 27.98 -17.82
N LYS A 386 11.64 29.02 -17.00
CA LYS A 386 10.54 29.15 -16.03
C LYS A 386 9.34 29.83 -16.67
N TYR A 387 8.16 29.24 -16.46
CA TYR A 387 6.89 29.76 -16.91
C TYR A 387 5.88 29.71 -15.76
N LEU A 388 5.17 30.81 -15.53
CA LEU A 388 4.10 30.82 -14.53
C LEU A 388 2.83 30.20 -15.13
N ASN A 389 2.20 29.27 -14.41
CA ASN A 389 0.92 28.64 -14.77
C ASN A 389 0.81 28.20 -16.25
N THR A 390 1.93 27.78 -16.86
CA THR A 390 1.99 27.39 -18.28
C THR A 390 2.45 25.94 -18.42
N PHE A 391 1.65 25.14 -19.11
CA PHE A 391 1.88 23.72 -19.35
C PHE A 391 2.26 23.47 -20.81
N PHE A 392 3.11 22.48 -21.05
CA PHE A 392 3.53 22.06 -22.38
C PHE A 392 3.12 20.61 -22.59
N MET A 393 2.33 20.33 -23.62
CA MET A 393 1.78 18.99 -23.87
C MET A 393 2.04 18.53 -25.29
N ALA A 394 2.49 17.29 -25.45
CA ALA A 394 2.53 16.65 -26.76
C ALA A 394 1.11 16.27 -27.20
N VAL A 395 0.79 16.49 -28.47
CA VAL A 395 -0.45 16.03 -29.11
C VAL A 395 -0.18 14.87 -30.07
N GLY A 396 -1.00 13.82 -30.01
CA GLY A 396 -0.86 12.60 -30.79
C GLY A 396 -1.81 11.49 -30.30
N GLU A 397 -1.89 10.41 -31.06
CA GLU A 397 -2.67 9.21 -30.70
C GLU A 397 -2.11 8.53 -29.44
N GLY A 398 -2.98 8.02 -28.57
CA GLY A 398 -2.60 7.33 -27.34
C GLY A 398 -2.15 8.25 -26.20
N LEU A 399 -2.25 9.57 -26.37
CA LEU A 399 -1.91 10.55 -25.33
C LEU A 399 -3.16 11.01 -24.57
N SER A 400 -3.08 10.94 -23.25
CA SER A 400 -4.16 11.33 -22.33
C SER A 400 -3.65 12.25 -21.23
N TYR A 401 -4.37 13.36 -21.01
CA TYR A 401 -4.07 14.36 -19.99
C TYR A 401 -5.34 14.78 -19.23
N ASP A 402 -5.19 15.02 -17.92
CA ASP A 402 -6.24 15.57 -17.04
C ASP A 402 -5.65 16.73 -16.22
N ILE A 403 -6.00 17.96 -16.58
CA ILE A 403 -5.55 19.17 -15.90
C ILE A 403 -6.72 19.93 -15.31
N SER A 404 -6.61 20.28 -14.03
CA SER A 404 -7.57 21.09 -13.29
C SER A 404 -6.87 22.22 -12.55
N VAL A 405 -7.28 23.46 -12.82
CA VAL A 405 -6.71 24.67 -12.23
C VAL A 405 -7.81 25.63 -11.81
N THR A 406 -7.58 26.41 -10.75
CA THR A 406 -8.51 27.48 -10.34
C THR A 406 -8.05 28.89 -10.73
N GLU A 407 -6.83 29.00 -11.27
CA GLU A 407 -6.30 30.25 -11.82
C GLU A 407 -6.18 30.16 -13.33
N THR A 408 -6.27 31.31 -13.98
CA THR A 408 -6.01 31.44 -15.42
C THR A 408 -4.63 30.89 -15.74
N SER A 409 -4.63 29.83 -16.54
CA SER A 409 -3.45 29.07 -16.93
C SER A 409 -3.37 28.98 -18.45
N LYS A 410 -2.17 28.70 -18.94
CA LYS A 410 -1.91 28.55 -20.37
C LYS A 410 -1.47 27.12 -20.68
N LEU A 411 -2.08 26.52 -21.68
CA LEU A 411 -1.68 25.25 -22.27
C LEU A 411 -1.01 25.53 -23.61
N VAL A 412 0.19 25.00 -23.83
CA VAL A 412 0.91 25.04 -25.10
C VAL A 412 0.91 23.63 -25.68
N LEU A 413 0.31 23.50 -26.86
CA LEU A 413 0.19 22.23 -27.57
C LEU A 413 1.38 22.07 -28.51
N LEU A 414 2.04 20.91 -28.42
CA LEU A 414 3.26 20.60 -29.14
C LEU A 414 3.06 19.37 -30.04
N ARG A 415 3.44 19.47 -31.32
CA ARG A 415 3.54 18.31 -32.22
C ARG A 415 5.01 18.15 -32.60
N LYS A 416 5.59 16.98 -32.31
CA LYS A 416 7.04 16.73 -32.51
C LYS A 416 7.96 17.80 -31.89
N GLY A 417 7.53 18.40 -30.78
CA GLY A 417 8.28 19.45 -30.07
C GLY A 417 8.04 20.88 -30.57
N GLU A 418 7.29 21.06 -31.66
CA GLU A 418 6.94 22.38 -32.20
C GLU A 418 5.55 22.83 -31.73
N LYS A 419 5.41 24.12 -31.44
CA LYS A 419 4.13 24.70 -31.02
C LYS A 419 3.14 24.69 -32.17
N VAL A 420 2.02 23.99 -31.99
CA VAL A 420 0.91 23.94 -32.95
C VAL A 420 -0.34 24.67 -32.47
N GLY A 421 -0.41 25.04 -31.19
CA GLY A 421 -1.56 25.75 -30.64
C GLY A 421 -1.34 26.20 -29.21
N GLN A 422 -2.27 26.99 -28.70
CA GLN A 422 -2.34 27.32 -27.28
C GLN A 422 -3.78 27.52 -26.82
N LEU A 423 -4.04 27.23 -25.55
CA LEU A 423 -5.32 27.43 -24.90
C LEU A 423 -5.09 28.20 -23.60
N VAL A 424 -5.88 29.24 -23.34
CA VAL A 424 -5.95 29.89 -22.04
C VAL A 424 -7.22 29.41 -21.35
N PHE A 425 -7.11 28.91 -20.12
CA PHE A 425 -8.23 28.29 -19.42
C PHE A 425 -8.16 28.53 -17.91
N CYS A 426 -9.31 28.43 -17.27
CA CYS A 426 -9.50 28.30 -15.84
C CYS A 426 -10.59 27.25 -15.67
N GLY A 427 -10.39 26.21 -14.86
CA GLY A 427 -11.29 25.06 -14.78
C GLY A 427 -10.60 23.75 -15.14
N LYS A 428 -11.32 22.83 -15.79
CA LYS A 428 -10.82 21.50 -16.13
C LYS A 428 -10.64 21.32 -17.64
N VAL A 429 -9.48 20.83 -18.04
CA VAL A 429 -9.16 20.40 -19.41
C VAL A 429 -8.78 18.91 -19.37
N CYS A 430 -9.52 18.11 -20.13
CA CYS A 430 -9.18 16.73 -20.43
C CYS A 430 -8.84 16.61 -21.92
N LEU A 431 -7.72 15.95 -22.23
CA LEU A 431 -7.31 15.65 -23.60
C LEU A 431 -7.14 14.15 -23.73
N ASN A 432 -7.87 13.51 -24.66
CA ASN A 432 -7.77 12.07 -24.91
C ASN A 432 -7.72 11.85 -26.42
N ASP A 433 -6.67 11.18 -26.93
CA ASP A 433 -6.55 10.82 -28.35
C ASP A 433 -6.80 12.01 -29.28
N THR A 434 -6.24 13.18 -28.93
CA THR A 434 -6.42 14.48 -29.61
C THR A 434 -7.83 15.08 -29.57
N THR A 435 -8.79 14.44 -28.89
CA THR A 435 -10.11 15.01 -28.58
C THR A 435 -10.03 15.86 -27.33
N PHE A 436 -10.58 17.07 -27.40
CA PHE A 436 -10.59 18.05 -26.31
C PHE A 436 -11.95 18.05 -25.61
N VAL A 437 -11.97 17.83 -24.30
CA VAL A 437 -13.14 18.07 -23.46
C VAL A 437 -12.78 19.12 -22.43
N VAL A 438 -13.51 20.23 -22.46
CA VAL A 438 -13.25 21.40 -21.61
C VAL A 438 -14.52 21.70 -20.81
N ASN A 439 -14.45 21.60 -19.49
CA ASN A 439 -15.59 21.83 -18.60
C ASN A 439 -15.31 23.03 -17.68
N ASP A 440 -16.32 23.90 -17.50
CA ASP A 440 -16.31 25.11 -16.66
C ASP A 440 -15.28 26.20 -17.05
N VAL A 441 -15.41 26.84 -18.23
CA VAL A 441 -14.43 27.83 -18.72
C VAL A 441 -15.00 29.21 -19.00
N LYS A 442 -14.31 30.25 -18.52
CA LYS A 442 -14.33 31.60 -19.10
C LYS A 442 -13.27 31.67 -20.19
N VAL A 443 -13.66 31.50 -21.45
CA VAL A 443 -12.74 31.48 -22.60
C VAL A 443 -12.42 32.92 -23.00
N PHE A 444 -11.13 33.24 -23.14
CA PHE A 444 -10.68 34.47 -23.79
C PHE A 444 -9.87 34.09 -25.03
N ASN A 445 -10.52 34.18 -26.20
CA ASN A 445 -10.01 34.07 -27.57
C ASN A 445 -9.21 32.82 -27.96
N TYR A 446 -9.77 32.03 -28.88
CA TYR A 446 -9.03 31.06 -29.71
C TYR A 446 -8.52 31.74 -31.00
N ARG A 447 -7.27 31.48 -31.37
CA ARG A 447 -6.85 31.39 -32.78
C ARG A 447 -6.38 29.95 -32.98
N PHE A 448 -7.07 29.22 -33.83
CA PHE A 448 -6.64 27.90 -34.31
C PHE A 448 -5.42 28.03 -35.20
#